data_AF-A0A1A0TS82-F1
#
_entry.id   AF-A0A1A0TS82-F1
#
_cell.length_a   1.000
_cell.length_b   1.000
_cell.length_c   1.000
_cell.angle_alpha   90.00
_cell.angle_beta   90.00
_cell.angle_gamma   90.00
#
_symmetry.space_group_name_H-M   'P 1'
#
loop_
_entity.id
_entity.type
_entity.pdbx_description
1 polymer ?
#
loop_
_entity_poly.entity_id
_entity_poly.type
_entity_poly.pdbx_seq_one_letter_code
_entity_poly.pdbx_strand_id
1 'polypeptide(L)'
;MKLVAVLALAAGAAAAPLLAPTGASAAPPPGGACDGAQCVPYVHRNIDPGAECVSQGRWQFGLDASGNTYTCSASRAWVPQPPLVGVRLLRQPCGEATGVAQTPDGLPLSCKDGGWSVDYTKYFFS
;
A
#
# COMPACT_ATOMS: atom_id res chain seq x y z
N MET A 1 -55.10 -28.71 43.51
CA MET A 1 -55.31 -27.43 42.78
C MET A 1 -54.40 -26.36 43.36
N LYS A 2 -53.38 -25.92 42.61
CA LYS A 2 -52.62 -24.63 42.67
C LYS A 2 -51.46 -24.75 41.67
N LEU A 3 -51.63 -24.25 40.44
CA LEU A 3 -51.21 -22.93 39.91
C LEU A 3 -49.67 -22.77 39.83
N VAL A 4 -49.08 -22.85 38.63
CA VAL A 4 -48.63 -21.75 37.72
C VAL A 4 -47.10 -21.57 37.82
N ALA A 5 -46.33 -22.07 36.84
CA ALA A 5 -45.65 -21.36 35.74
C ALA A 5 -44.23 -20.87 36.12
N VAL A 6 -43.22 -20.69 35.26
CA VAL A 6 -43.21 -20.04 33.94
C VAL A 6 -41.77 -20.13 33.33
N LEU A 7 -41.66 -20.17 31.99
CA LEU A 7 -40.53 -19.80 31.07
C LEU A 7 -39.14 -20.50 31.23
N ALA A 8 -38.28 -20.66 30.21
CA ALA A 8 -38.10 -19.95 28.94
C ALA A 8 -37.41 -20.84 27.88
N LEU A 9 -37.53 -20.37 26.62
CA LEU A 9 -36.90 -20.88 25.41
C LEU A 9 -35.37 -20.83 25.44
N ALA A 10 -34.74 -21.75 24.70
CA ALA A 10 -33.51 -21.44 23.97
C ALA A 10 -33.43 -22.30 22.70
N ALA A 11 -33.79 -21.69 21.56
CA ALA A 11 -33.49 -22.22 20.24
C ALA A 11 -31.97 -22.07 19.99
N GLY A 12 -31.27 -23.19 19.86
CA GLY A 12 -29.85 -23.21 19.53
C GLY A 12 -29.64 -22.87 18.05
N ALA A 13 -29.27 -21.62 17.76
CA ALA A 13 -28.75 -21.23 16.46
C ALA A 13 -27.27 -21.63 16.38
N ALA A 14 -26.95 -22.59 15.52
CA ALA A 14 -25.57 -22.94 15.18
C ALA A 14 -24.96 -21.80 14.35
N ALA A 15 -24.12 -20.96 14.98
CA ALA A 15 -23.32 -19.97 14.27
C ALA A 15 -22.15 -20.67 13.57
N ALA A 16 -22.19 -20.74 12.23
CA ALA A 16 -21.05 -21.13 11.42
C ALA A 16 -20.01 -19.99 11.41
N PRO A 17 -18.71 -20.26 11.61
CA PRO A 17 -17.68 -19.24 11.50
C PRO A 17 -17.53 -18.82 10.03
N LEU A 18 -17.82 -17.54 9.76
CA LEU A 18 -17.49 -16.90 8.49
C LEU A 18 -15.96 -16.81 8.40
N LEU A 19 -15.36 -17.66 7.56
CA LEU A 19 -13.96 -17.52 7.16
C LEU A 19 -13.81 -16.19 6.38
N ALA A 20 -13.16 -15.21 7.00
CA ALA A 20 -12.80 -13.97 6.33
C ALA A 20 -11.76 -14.25 5.24
N PRO A 21 -11.86 -13.65 4.04
CA PRO A 21 -10.87 -13.82 3.00
C PRO A 21 -9.55 -13.18 3.45
N THR A 22 -8.51 -13.99 3.57
CA THR A 22 -7.12 -13.51 3.70
C THR A 22 -6.76 -12.78 2.42
N GLY A 23 -6.47 -11.48 2.51
CA GLY A 23 -6.05 -10.66 1.37
C GLY A 23 -4.80 -11.27 0.71
N ALA A 24 -4.98 -11.85 -0.48
CA ALA A 24 -3.87 -12.30 -1.31
C ALA A 24 -3.12 -11.05 -1.79
N SER A 25 -1.84 -10.92 -1.39
CA SER A 25 -0.93 -9.97 -2.04
C SER A 25 -0.74 -10.43 -3.48
N ALA A 26 -1.27 -9.68 -4.44
CA ALA A 26 -1.06 -9.93 -5.85
C ALA A 26 0.40 -9.58 -6.21
N ALA A 27 1.32 -10.48 -5.92
CA ALA A 27 2.61 -10.48 -6.58
C ALA A 27 2.36 -10.64 -8.09
N PRO A 28 2.96 -9.79 -8.94
CA PRO A 28 2.76 -9.89 -10.38
C PRO A 28 3.32 -11.25 -10.84
N PRO A 29 2.70 -11.91 -11.84
CA PRO A 29 3.21 -13.16 -12.36
C PRO A 29 4.63 -12.96 -12.90
N PRO A 30 5.53 -13.97 -12.83
CA PRO A 30 6.86 -13.87 -13.40
C PRO A 30 6.75 -13.51 -14.90
N GLY A 31 7.29 -12.34 -15.27
CA GLY A 31 7.23 -11.80 -16.63
C GLY A 31 6.07 -10.84 -16.93
N GLY A 32 5.13 -10.65 -16.00
CA GLY A 32 4.08 -9.63 -16.11
C GLY A 32 4.58 -8.23 -15.74
N ALA A 33 4.13 -7.20 -16.47
CA ALA A 33 4.42 -5.82 -16.11
C ALA A 33 3.80 -5.48 -14.74
N CYS A 34 4.57 -4.82 -13.87
CA CYS A 34 4.05 -4.33 -12.60
C CYS A 34 3.51 -2.90 -12.78
N ASP A 35 2.20 -2.81 -13.00
CA ASP A 35 1.46 -1.58 -13.31
C ASP A 35 0.46 -1.20 -12.21
N GLY A 36 0.89 -1.28 -10.96
CA GLY A 36 0.14 -0.72 -9.83
C GLY A 36 0.81 -0.99 -8.48
N ALA A 37 0.34 -0.31 -7.43
CA ALA A 37 0.97 -0.36 -6.12
C ALA A 37 1.00 -1.76 -5.48
N GLN A 38 0.02 -2.62 -5.82
CA GLN A 38 -0.13 -3.97 -5.29
C GLN A 38 1.05 -4.89 -5.61
N CYS A 39 1.69 -4.69 -6.78
CA CYS A 39 2.77 -5.53 -7.26
C CYS A 39 4.17 -4.98 -6.94
N VAL A 40 4.26 -3.73 -6.44
CA VAL A 40 5.55 -3.10 -6.13
C VAL A 40 6.16 -3.80 -4.90
N PRO A 41 7.40 -4.29 -5.00
CA PRO A 41 8.05 -5.00 -3.91
C PRO A 41 8.46 -4.02 -2.80
N TYR A 42 8.46 -4.55 -1.56
CA TYR A 42 8.94 -3.88 -0.36
C TYR A 42 8.23 -2.56 0.00
N VAL A 43 6.99 -2.40 -0.44
CA VAL A 43 6.15 -1.28 0.00
C VAL A 43 5.53 -1.61 1.35
N HIS A 44 5.65 -0.71 2.31
CA HIS A 44 5.00 -0.83 3.60
C HIS A 44 3.47 -0.80 3.41
N ARG A 45 2.74 -1.73 4.03
CA ARG A 45 1.27 -1.84 3.89
C ARG A 45 0.58 -1.45 5.20
N ASN A 46 -0.58 -0.81 5.09
CA ASN A 46 -1.39 -0.37 6.21
C ASN A 46 -0.60 0.50 7.20
N ILE A 47 0.20 1.43 6.68
CA ILE A 47 0.92 2.38 7.52
C ILE A 47 -0.07 3.31 8.24
N ASP A 48 0.34 3.81 9.40
CA ASP A 48 -0.28 4.98 10.02
C ASP A 48 0.51 6.23 9.58
N PRO A 49 -0.10 7.17 8.84
CA PRO A 49 0.56 8.41 8.42
C PRO A 49 1.11 9.27 9.58
N GLY A 50 0.59 9.11 10.79
CA GLY A 50 1.07 9.80 11.99
C GLY A 50 2.26 9.12 12.69
N ALA A 51 2.59 7.89 12.31
CA ALA A 51 3.69 7.14 12.93
C ALA A 51 5.05 7.48 12.32
N GLU A 52 6.12 7.22 13.08
CA GLU A 52 7.48 7.27 12.54
C GLU A 52 7.76 6.09 11.60
N CYS A 53 8.64 6.32 10.63
CA CYS A 53 9.08 5.33 9.66
C CYS A 53 10.61 5.14 9.68
N VAL A 54 11.08 3.97 9.21
CA VAL A 54 12.53 3.70 9.09
C VAL A 54 12.98 4.02 7.68
N SER A 55 13.80 5.05 7.56
CA SER A 55 14.36 5.44 6.27
C SER A 55 15.65 4.66 5.94
N GLN A 56 15.71 4.04 4.75
CA GLN A 56 16.87 3.29 4.25
C GLN A 56 17.38 3.80 2.87
N GLY A 57 16.81 4.89 2.35
CA GLY A 57 17.18 5.48 1.06
C GLY A 57 16.70 4.73 -0.19
N ARG A 58 16.18 3.51 -0.02
CA ARG A 58 15.56 2.68 -1.07
C ARG A 58 14.34 1.99 -0.48
N TRP A 59 13.36 1.67 -1.34
CA TRP A 59 12.11 1.02 -0.96
C TRP A 59 11.33 1.83 0.09
N GLN A 60 11.24 3.14 -0.12
CA GLN A 60 10.73 4.10 0.86
C GLN A 60 9.20 4.24 0.85
N PHE A 61 8.51 3.57 -0.08
CA PHE A 61 7.07 3.77 -0.25
C PHE A 61 6.26 3.02 0.82
N GLY A 62 5.16 3.63 1.23
CA GLY A 62 4.13 3.04 2.07
C GLY A 62 2.73 3.29 1.50
N LEU A 63 1.78 2.42 1.84
CA LEU A 63 0.36 2.61 1.61
C LEU A 63 -0.39 2.58 2.94
N ASP A 64 -1.31 3.53 3.15
CA ASP A 64 -2.26 3.45 4.26
C ASP A 64 -3.38 2.42 3.95
N ALA A 65 -4.29 2.23 4.91
CA ALA A 65 -5.41 1.29 4.75
C ALA A 65 -6.40 1.68 3.63
N SER A 66 -6.38 2.93 3.16
CA SER A 66 -7.19 3.43 2.05
C SER A 66 -6.48 3.33 0.70
N GLY A 67 -5.21 2.92 0.69
CA GLY A 67 -4.38 2.85 -0.51
C GLY A 67 -3.72 4.18 -0.90
N ASN A 68 -3.76 5.20 -0.04
CA ASN A 68 -3.03 6.44 -0.28
C ASN A 68 -1.52 6.17 -0.21
N THR A 69 -0.75 6.76 -1.12
CA THR A 69 0.69 6.55 -1.21
C THR A 69 1.44 7.55 -0.35
N TYR A 70 2.46 7.06 0.35
CA TYR A 70 3.38 7.86 1.15
C TYR A 70 4.83 7.47 0.84
N THR A 71 5.74 8.39 1.11
CA THR A 71 7.19 8.13 1.16
C THR A 71 7.66 8.36 2.58
N CYS A 72 8.51 7.46 3.10
CA CYS A 72 9.24 7.69 4.34
C CYS A 72 10.35 8.71 4.10
N SER A 73 10.26 9.89 4.71
CA SER A 73 11.25 10.95 4.56
C SER A 73 12.53 10.69 5.37
N ALA A 74 13.59 11.45 5.08
CA ALA A 74 14.82 11.43 5.87
C ALA A 74 14.58 11.80 7.35
N SER A 75 13.53 12.58 7.64
CA SER A 75 13.09 12.96 8.99
C SER A 75 12.21 11.91 9.66
N ARG A 76 12.11 10.70 9.10
CA ARG A 76 11.28 9.58 9.61
C ARG A 76 9.78 9.85 9.65
N ALA A 77 9.30 10.78 8.81
CA ALA A 77 7.88 11.07 8.68
C ALA A 77 7.31 10.46 7.39
N TRP A 78 6.05 9.98 7.44
CA TRP A 78 5.31 9.61 6.25
C TRP A 78 4.79 10.85 5.53
N VAL A 79 5.27 11.07 4.31
CA VAL A 79 4.89 12.23 3.50
C VAL A 79 3.95 11.78 2.37
N PRO A 80 2.75 12.37 2.22
CA PRO A 80 1.83 12.04 1.14
C PRO A 80 2.47 12.19 -0.25
N GLN A 81 2.21 11.24 -1.14
CA GLN A 81 2.68 11.23 -2.52
C GLN A 81 1.53 11.05 -3.50
N PRO A 82 1.73 11.41 -4.78
CA PRO A 82 0.87 10.93 -5.86
C PRO A 82 0.79 9.39 -5.89
N PRO A 83 -0.20 8.81 -6.60
CA PRO A 83 -0.38 7.36 -6.64
C PRO A 83 0.89 6.61 -7.10
N LEU A 84 1.22 5.51 -6.41
CA LEU A 84 2.27 4.58 -6.82
C LEU A 84 1.80 3.72 -8.00
N VAL A 85 2.33 4.00 -9.20
CA VAL A 85 1.86 3.39 -10.46
C VAL A 85 2.57 2.10 -10.83
N GLY A 86 3.51 1.63 -10.01
CA GLY A 86 4.19 0.36 -10.24
C GLY A 86 5.72 0.47 -10.26
N VAL A 87 6.32 -0.49 -10.97
CA VAL A 87 7.76 -0.55 -11.19
C VAL A 87 8.10 -0.03 -12.59
N ARG A 88 9.10 0.84 -12.70
CA ARG A 88 9.53 1.45 -13.97
C ARG A 88 11.05 1.44 -14.10
N LEU A 89 11.53 1.39 -15.34
CA LEU A 89 12.95 1.53 -15.62
C LEU A 89 13.33 3.00 -15.75
N LEU A 90 14.58 3.32 -15.42
CA LEU A 90 15.12 4.66 -15.62
C LEU A 90 15.01 5.05 -17.09
N ARG A 91 14.54 6.28 -17.32
CA ARG A 91 14.32 6.90 -18.63
C ARG A 91 13.30 6.18 -19.52
N GLN A 92 12.59 5.17 -19.02
CA GLN A 92 11.45 4.61 -19.74
C GLN A 92 10.46 5.75 -20.04
N PRO A 93 9.93 5.84 -21.28
CA PRO A 93 8.96 6.88 -21.63
C PRO A 93 7.76 6.86 -20.70
N CYS A 94 7.35 8.04 -20.23
CA CYS A 94 6.22 8.20 -19.32
C CYS A 94 5.20 9.25 -19.78
N GLY A 95 5.48 9.98 -20.87
CA GLY A 95 4.58 11.01 -21.39
C GLY A 95 4.26 12.05 -20.32
N GLU A 96 2.96 12.19 -20.00
CA GLU A 96 2.43 13.13 -19.01
C GLU A 96 1.95 12.41 -17.72
N ALA A 97 2.56 11.28 -17.36
CA ALA A 97 2.16 10.52 -16.17
C ALA A 97 2.31 11.36 -14.88
N THR A 98 1.27 11.38 -14.04
CA THR A 98 1.20 12.22 -12.82
C THR A 98 1.47 11.46 -11.51
N GLY A 99 1.78 10.16 -11.58
CA GLY A 99 2.08 9.32 -10.42
C GLY A 99 3.57 9.21 -10.09
N VAL A 100 3.87 8.44 -9.04
CA VAL A 100 5.23 8.04 -8.68
C VAL A 100 5.46 6.56 -9.01
N ALA A 101 6.69 6.18 -9.25
CA ALA A 101 7.07 4.79 -9.48
C ALA A 101 8.31 4.43 -8.67
N GLN A 102 8.64 3.14 -8.66
CA GLN A 102 9.87 2.62 -8.09
C GLN A 102 10.70 1.92 -9.16
N THR A 103 12.03 2.01 -9.13
CA THR A 103 12.86 1.09 -9.91
C THR A 103 12.84 -0.32 -9.32
N PRO A 104 13.25 -1.36 -10.08
CA PRO A 104 13.41 -2.70 -9.51
C PRO A 104 14.34 -2.74 -8.28
N ASP A 105 15.35 -1.87 -8.25
CA ASP A 105 16.31 -1.72 -7.15
C ASP A 105 15.86 -0.70 -6.07
N GLY A 106 14.64 -0.17 -6.13
CA GLY A 106 14.05 0.57 -5.00
C GLY A 106 14.20 2.09 -5.03
N LEU A 107 14.64 2.69 -6.13
CA LEU A 107 14.76 4.15 -6.25
C LEU A 107 13.38 4.79 -6.53
N PRO A 108 13.05 5.93 -5.90
CA PRO A 108 11.82 6.67 -6.19
C PRO A 108 11.94 7.41 -7.52
N LEU A 109 10.89 7.31 -8.35
CA LEU A 109 10.83 7.93 -9.67
C LEU A 109 9.62 8.85 -9.78
N SER A 110 9.81 9.92 -10.53
CA SER A 110 8.76 10.78 -11.08
C SER A 110 8.91 10.86 -12.59
N CYS A 111 7.81 11.14 -13.30
CA CYS A 111 7.88 11.45 -14.72
C CYS A 111 8.46 12.86 -14.91
N LYS A 112 9.62 12.98 -15.54
CA LYS A 112 10.31 14.26 -15.80
C LYS A 112 10.84 14.28 -17.23
N ASP A 113 10.55 15.35 -17.96
CA ASP A 113 10.96 15.51 -19.35
C ASP A 113 10.63 14.27 -20.20
N GLY A 114 9.39 13.76 -20.04
CA GLY A 114 8.85 12.60 -20.74
C GLY A 114 9.45 11.24 -20.36
N GLY A 115 10.34 11.15 -19.36
CA GLY A 115 10.92 9.88 -18.91
C GLY A 115 10.99 9.72 -17.39
N TRP A 116 10.79 8.48 -16.93
CA TRP A 116 10.92 8.15 -15.51
C TRP A 116 12.32 8.46 -14.99
N SER A 117 12.42 9.37 -14.03
CA SER A 117 13.70 9.90 -13.55
C SER A 117 13.72 9.89 -12.04
N VAL A 118 14.89 9.63 -11.46
CA VAL A 118 15.05 9.60 -10.00
C VAL A 118 14.62 10.95 -9.40
N ASP A 119 13.83 10.88 -8.35
CA ASP A 119 13.31 12.07 -7.69
C ASP A 119 13.35 11.95 -6.18
N TYR A 120 14.47 12.38 -5.60
CA TYR A 120 14.62 12.42 -4.14
C TYR A 120 14.05 13.67 -3.50
N THR A 121 13.47 14.59 -4.26
CA THR A 121 12.97 15.84 -3.67
C THR A 121 11.89 15.57 -2.63
N LYS A 122 11.07 14.56 -2.88
CA LYS A 122 10.02 14.04 -1.99
C LYS A 122 10.54 13.29 -0.77
N TYR A 123 11.79 12.85 -0.82
CA TYR A 123 12.44 12.11 0.24
C TYR A 123 13.18 13.02 1.23
N PHE A 124 13.81 14.09 0.73
CA PHE A 124 14.65 14.97 1.55
C PHE A 124 14.02 16.31 1.97
N PHE A 125 13.07 16.85 1.22
CA PHE A 125 12.59 18.23 1.41
C PHE A 125 11.10 18.32 1.73
N SER A 126 10.54 17.30 2.38
CA SER A 126 9.12 17.22 2.70
C SER A 126 8.86 17.19 4.20
#